data_AF-A0ABD0U1X6-F1
#
_entry.id   AF-A0ABD0U1X6-F1
#
_cell.length_a   1.000
_cell.length_b   1.000
_cell.length_c   1.000
_cell.angle_alpha   90.00
_cell.angle_beta   90.00
_cell.angle_gamma   90.00
#
_symmetry.space_group_name_H-M   'P 1'
#
loop_
_entity.id
_entity.type
_entity.pdbx_description
1 polymer ?
#
loop_
_entity_poly.entity_id
_entity_poly.type
_entity_poly.pdbx_seq_one_letter_code
_entity_poly.pdbx_strand_id
1 'polypeptide(L)'
;MRQIQRFGLSKDEVLSYLLARYPSVLTLSIDKVQRNMTYVLGIMKLPVWAVMEEPKLLSFNLDRCLKPQFLILRILQEVGLKPNGKELTMVSTRGVNI
;
A
#
# COMPACT_ATOMS: atom_id res chain seq x y z
N MET A 1 -7.06 -1.48 12.35
CA MET A 1 -5.68 -1.17 12.80
C MET A 1 -4.97 -2.31 13.57
N ARG A 2 -5.42 -3.57 13.53
CA ARG A 2 -4.75 -4.72 14.21
C ARG A 2 -3.63 -5.39 13.41
N GLN A 3 -3.45 -5.03 12.12
CA GLN A 3 -2.51 -5.72 11.24
C GLN A 3 -1.04 -5.29 11.42
N ILE A 4 -0.79 -4.09 11.95
CA ILE A 4 0.58 -3.57 12.12
C ILE A 4 1.33 -4.39 13.18
N GLN A 5 0.64 -4.77 14.27
CA GLN A 5 1.18 -5.63 15.33
C GLN A 5 1.51 -7.05 14.85
N ARG A 6 0.86 -7.56 13.79
CA ARG A 6 1.11 -8.91 13.27
C ARG A 6 2.46 -9.04 12.56
N PHE A 7 3.08 -7.92 12.21
CA PHE A 7 4.42 -7.86 11.61
C PHE A 7 5.51 -7.46 12.61
N GLY A 8 5.19 -7.39 13.91
CA GLY A 8 6.17 -7.09 14.97
C GLY A 8 6.67 -5.65 15.01
N LEU A 9 6.10 -4.74 14.18
CA LEU A 9 6.48 -3.34 14.15
C LEU A 9 5.49 -2.49 14.95
N SER A 10 6.02 -1.60 15.80
CA SER A 10 5.22 -0.55 16.41
C SER A 10 4.76 0.45 15.33
N LYS A 11 3.60 1.08 15.56
CA LYS A 11 3.13 2.19 14.71
C LYS A 11 4.18 3.28 14.59
N ASP A 12 4.89 3.55 15.69
CA ASP A 12 5.91 4.58 15.77
C ASP A 12 7.16 4.21 14.97
N GLU A 13 7.51 2.93 14.89
CA GLU A 13 8.66 2.45 14.09
C GLU A 13 8.35 2.56 12.60
N VAL A 14 7.15 2.17 12.18
CA VAL A 14 6.70 2.33 10.79
C VAL A 14 6.68 3.81 10.41
N LEU A 15 6.13 4.67 11.27
CA LEU A 15 6.07 6.09 11.01
C LEU A 15 7.48 6.70 10.95
N SER A 16 8.36 6.37 11.90
CA SER A 16 9.75 6.86 11.91
C SER A 16 10.53 6.44 10.67
N TYR A 17 10.36 5.19 10.22
CA TYR A 17 10.99 4.71 8.98
C TYR A 17 10.46 5.43 7.74
N LEU A 18 9.14 5.62 7.65
CA LEU A 18 8.50 6.35 6.56
C LEU A 18 8.95 7.81 6.53
N LEU A 19 9.06 8.45 7.69
CA LEU A 19 9.53 9.83 7.82
C LEU A 19 10.99 9.98 7.38
N ALA A 20 11.84 9.02 7.72
CA ALA A 20 13.26 9.04 7.35
C ALA A 20 13.47 8.88 5.83
N ARG A 21 12.66 8.06 5.15
CA ARG A 21 12.78 7.82 3.70
C ARG A 21 11.91 8.70 2.83
N TYR A 22 10.78 9.16 3.35
CA TYR A 22 9.78 9.91 2.62
C TYR A 22 9.22 11.04 3.48
N PRO A 23 10.03 12.09 3.72
CA PRO A 23 9.65 13.21 4.59
C PRO A 23 8.38 13.93 4.10
N SER A 24 8.04 13.81 2.80
CA SER A 24 6.78 14.31 2.26
C SER A 24 5.53 13.64 2.83
N VAL A 25 5.64 12.54 3.58
CA VAL A 25 4.49 12.03 4.34
C VAL A 25 4.00 13.04 5.40
N LEU A 26 4.87 13.94 5.87
CA LEU A 26 4.52 15.03 6.80
C LEU A 26 3.59 16.08 6.17
N THR A 27 3.54 16.18 4.84
CA THR A 27 2.65 17.12 4.15
C THR A 27 1.24 16.55 3.97
N LEU A 28 1.05 15.26 4.26
CA LEU A 28 -0.24 14.60 4.18
C LEU A 28 -1.00 14.78 5.48
N SER A 29 -2.32 14.97 5.39
CA SER A 29 -3.16 14.94 6.58
C SER A 29 -3.18 13.54 7.20
N ILE A 30 -3.30 13.48 8.52
CA ILE A 30 -3.42 12.21 9.27
C ILE A 30 -4.58 11.38 8.71
N ASP A 31 -5.71 12.01 8.39
CA ASP A 31 -6.87 11.37 7.78
C ASP A 31 -6.54 10.70 6.43
N LYS A 32 -5.76 11.38 5.58
CA LYS A 32 -5.32 10.86 4.28
C LYS A 32 -4.45 9.62 4.48
N VAL A 33 -3.48 9.68 5.39
CA VAL A 33 -2.59 8.54 5.70
C VAL A 33 -3.39 7.37 6.24
N GLN A 34 -4.31 7.61 7.19
CA GLN A 34 -5.11 6.57 7.81
C GLN A 34 -6.06 5.89 6.83
N ARG A 35 -6.72 6.66 5.94
CA ARG A 35 -7.60 6.10 4.91
C ARG A 35 -6.81 5.25 3.92
N ASN A 36 -5.65 5.73 3.44
CA ASN A 36 -4.80 4.96 2.54
C ASN A 36 -4.25 3.69 3.19
N MET A 37 -3.75 3.77 4.43
CA MET A 37 -3.31 2.60 5.20
C MET A 37 -4.43 1.57 5.38
N THR A 38 -5.64 2.02 5.70
CA THR A 38 -6.80 1.13 5.87
C THR A 38 -7.16 0.44 4.57
N TYR A 39 -7.10 1.15 3.44
CA TYR A 39 -7.38 0.59 2.14
C TYR A 39 -6.31 -0.43 1.72
N VAL A 40 -5.03 -0.06 1.80
CA VAL A 40 -3.89 -0.90 1.40
C VAL A 40 -3.83 -2.19 2.23
N LEU A 41 -3.84 -2.06 3.56
CA LEU A 41 -3.72 -3.23 4.45
C LEU A 41 -5.03 -4.01 4.59
N GLY A 42 -6.17 -3.32 4.52
CA GLY A 42 -7.48 -3.88 4.81
C GLY A 42 -8.20 -4.42 3.58
N ILE A 43 -8.21 -3.66 2.49
CA ILE A 43 -8.95 -4.00 1.25
C ILE A 43 -8.02 -4.69 0.26
N MET A 44 -6.87 -4.09 -0.04
CA MET A 44 -5.90 -4.69 -0.98
C MET A 44 -5.13 -5.86 -0.35
N LYS A 45 -5.27 -6.07 0.96
CA LYS A 45 -4.58 -7.11 1.74
C LYS A 45 -3.06 -7.06 1.59
N LEU A 46 -2.51 -5.90 1.24
CA LEU A 46 -1.08 -5.73 1.11
C LEU A 46 -0.44 -5.74 2.50
N PRO A 47 0.76 -6.32 2.61
CA PRO A 47 1.53 -6.28 3.84
C PRO A 47 2.09 -4.87 4.09
N VAL A 48 2.41 -4.56 5.35
CA VAL A 48 2.95 -3.25 5.76
C VAL A 48 4.25 -2.90 5.01
N TRP A 49 5.06 -3.91 4.68
CA TRP A 49 6.30 -3.71 3.92
C TRP A 49 6.05 -3.06 2.55
N ALA A 50 4.90 -3.30 1.91
CA ALA A 50 4.60 -2.70 0.62
C ALA A 50 4.49 -1.17 0.72
N VAL A 51 3.97 -0.66 1.85
CA VAL A 51 3.94 0.78 2.14
C VAL A 51 5.32 1.31 2.48
N MET A 52 6.16 0.52 3.14
CA MET A 52 7.54 0.91 3.47
C MET A 52 8.45 0.96 2.24
N GLU A 53 8.23 0.06 1.28
CA GLU A 53 8.93 0.08 -0.02
C GLU A 53 8.41 1.22 -0.91
N GLU A 54 7.10 1.46 -0.91
CA GLU A 54 6.48 2.52 -1.72
C GLU A 54 5.57 3.44 -0.88
N PRO A 55 6.16 4.42 -0.16
CA PRO A 55 5.41 5.36 0.67
C PRO A 55 4.39 6.21 -0.10
N LYS A 56 4.53 6.33 -1.43
CA LYS A 56 3.57 7.06 -2.30
C LYS A 56 2.16 6.46 -2.25
N LEU A 57 2.02 5.19 -1.84
CA LEU A 57 0.72 4.58 -1.56
C LEU A 57 -0.11 5.40 -0.55
N LEU A 58 0.53 6.19 0.31
CA LEU A 58 -0.14 7.05 1.29
C LEU A 58 -0.63 8.39 0.72
N SER A 59 -0.07 8.85 -0.40
CA SER A 59 -0.41 10.14 -1.02
C SER A 59 -1.45 10.01 -2.13
N PHE A 60 -1.65 8.82 -2.69
CA PHE A 60 -2.61 8.60 -3.77
C PHE A 60 -4.06 8.96 -3.41
N ASN A 61 -4.82 9.30 -4.44
CA ASN A 61 -6.26 9.43 -4.33
C ASN A 61 -6.90 8.03 -4.40
N LEU A 62 -7.65 7.67 -3.37
CA LEU A 62 -8.26 6.35 -3.28
C LEU A 62 -9.26 6.11 -4.41
N ASP A 63 -10.16 7.06 -4.66
CA ASP A 63 -11.24 6.88 -5.61
C ASP A 63 -10.78 7.01 -7.06
N ARG A 64 -9.77 7.87 -7.31
CA ARG A 64 -9.28 8.14 -8.67
C ARG A 64 -8.12 7.23 -9.10
N CYS A 65 -7.32 6.72 -8.17
CA CYS A 65 -6.12 5.94 -8.48
C CYS A 65 -6.20 4.52 -7.92
N LEU A 66 -6.21 4.37 -6.58
CA LEU A 66 -5.99 3.06 -5.96
C LEU A 66 -7.16 2.08 -6.16
N LYS A 67 -8.41 2.55 -6.14
CA LYS A 67 -9.59 1.67 -6.39
C LYS A 67 -9.66 1.16 -7.83
N PRO A 68 -9.62 2.02 -8.86
CA PRO A 68 -9.60 1.56 -10.25
C PRO A 68 -8.42 0.63 -10.53
N GLN A 69 -7.23 0.99 -10.04
CA GLN A 69 -6.01 0.21 -10.25
C GLN A 69 -6.11 -1.18 -9.60
N PHE A 70 -6.60 -1.25 -8.37
CA PHE A 70 -6.79 -2.52 -7.68
C PHE A 70 -7.82 -3.42 -8.37
N LEU A 71 -8.92 -2.86 -8.87
CA LEU A 71 -9.93 -3.63 -9.62
C LEU A 71 -9.33 -4.23 -10.89
N ILE A 72 -8.56 -3.44 -11.66
CA ILE A 72 -7.87 -3.92 -12.86
C ILE A 72 -6.90 -5.05 -12.51
N LEU A 73 -6.10 -4.89 -11.45
CA LEU A 73 -5.18 -5.93 -10.98
C LEU A 73 -5.91 -7.23 -10.63
N ARG A 74 -7.05 -7.13 -9.93
CA ARG A 74 -7.87 -8.29 -9.59
C ARG A 74 -8.42 -9.00 -10.84
N ILE A 75 -8.95 -8.25 -11.80
CA ILE A 75 -9.46 -8.81 -13.05
C ILE A 75 -8.32 -9.50 -13.81
N LEU A 76 -7.14 -8.85 -13.93
CA LEU A 76 -5.98 -9.42 -14.58
C LEU A 76 -5.55 -10.75 -13.94
N GLN A 77 -5.55 -10.83 -12.61
CA GLN A 77 -5.28 -12.07 -11.90
C GLN A 77 -6.33 -13.16 -12.16
N GLU A 78 -7.61 -12.81 -12.15
CA GLU A 78 -8.71 -13.74 -12.44
C GLU A 78 -8.61 -14.31 -13.86
N VAL A 79 -8.09 -13.54 -14.82
CA VAL A 79 -7.84 -14.01 -16.20
C VAL A 79 -6.44 -14.59 -16.42
N GLY A 80 -5.62 -14.72 -15.36
CA GLY A 80 -4.27 -15.28 -15.43
C GLY A 80 -3.21 -14.38 -16.11
N LEU A 81 -3.51 -13.10 -16.29
CA LEU A 81 -2.59 -12.12 -16.88
C LEU A 81 -1.80 -11.39 -15.79
N LYS A 82 -0.52 -11.12 -16.08
CA LYS A 82 0.33 -10.31 -15.21
C LYS A 82 0.47 -8.90 -15.76
N PRO A 83 0.36 -7.87 -14.92
CA PRO A 83 0.55 -6.49 -15.38
C PRO A 83 2.00 -6.25 -15.80
N ASN A 84 2.18 -5.70 -17.00
CA ASN A 84 3.50 -5.51 -17.63
C ASN A 84 4.17 -4.16 -17.26
N GLY A 85 3.49 -3.31 -16.50
CA GLY A 85 4.01 -2.01 -16.08
C GLY A 85 4.56 -2.05 -14.65
N LYS A 86 5.79 -1.54 -14.46
CA LYS A 86 6.49 -1.48 -13.15
C LYS A 86 5.64 -0.89 -12.01
N GLU A 87 4.70 -0.01 -12.35
CA GLU A 87 3.78 0.66 -11.41
C GLU A 87 2.67 -0.26 -10.86
N LEU A 88 2.42 -1.38 -11.55
CA LEU A 88 1.41 -2.39 -11.22
C LEU A 88 2.04 -3.71 -10.74
N THR A 89 3.33 -3.93 -11.01
CA THR A 89 4.05 -5.15 -10.65
C THR A 89 4.45 -5.22 -9.16
N MET A 90 4.47 -4.10 -8.44
CA MET A 90 5.01 -4.05 -7.07
C MET A 90 4.20 -4.81 -6.02
N VAL A 91 2.92 -5.09 -6.29
CA VAL A 91 2.10 -6.01 -5.50
C VAL A 91 2.49 -7.48 -5.75
N SER A 92 3.07 -7.77 -6.92
CA SER A 92 3.34 -9.13 -7.40
C SER A 92 4.76 -9.63 -7.10
N THR A 93 5.73 -8.78 -6.76
CA THR A 93 7.13 -9.22 -6.92
C THR A 93 7.70 -10.05 -5.76
N ARG A 94 7.12 -10.07 -4.55
CA ARG A 94 7.62 -10.98 -3.50
C ARG A 94 6.51 -11.50 -2.59
N GLY A 95 6.00 -12.70 -2.92
CA GLY A 95 5.34 -13.58 -1.97
C GLY A 95 3.94 -13.18 -1.49
N VAL A 96 3.24 -12.29 -2.20
CA VAL A 96 1.83 -12.02 -1.90
C VAL A 96 0.96 -12.86 -2.83
N ASN A 97 0.63 -14.07 -2.39
CA ASN A 97 -0.62 -14.71 -2.81
C ASN A 97 -1.73 -13.88 -2.18
N ILE A 98 -2.36 -13.01 -2.98
CA ILE A 98 -3.71 -12.47 -2.68
C ILE A 98 -4.76 -13.45 -3.17
#